data_AF-A0A426Y1Q5-F1
#
_entry.id   AF-A0A426Y1Q5-F1
#
_cell.length_a   1.000
_cell.length_b   1.000
_cell.length_c   1.000
_cell.angle_alpha   90.00
_cell.angle_beta   90.00
_cell.angle_gamma   90.00
#
_symmetry.space_group_name_H-M   'P 1'
#
loop_
_entity.id
_entity.type
_entity.pdbx_description
1 polymer ?
#
loop_
_entity_poly.entity_id
_entity_poly.type
_entity_poly.pdbx_seq_one_letter_code
_entity_poly.pdbx_strand_id
1 'polypeptide(L)'
;MWFLANLPGNAAIQIQNVEEFTWLNSSYSPVLKQLGSQSMIDFYFRLHRAKSDGNLKFRNPKYLSILNHLRFYLPEILPKLSKVVFLDDDVVVQKDLTPLWTIDLKGKVNGAVETCGESFHRFDRYLNFSNPLIAENFDPRACGWAFGMNVFDLDEWRKQNITDIYHHWQTLVRYKS
;
A
#
# COMPACT_ATOMS: atom_id res chain seq x y z
N MET A 1 -5.85 4.41 29.16
CA MET A 1 -5.66 3.99 27.76
C MET A 1 -6.88 3.18 27.36
N TRP A 2 -7.58 3.52 26.28
CA TRP A 2 -8.88 2.92 25.91
C TRP A 2 -8.83 1.38 25.78
N PHE A 3 -7.74 0.85 25.20
CA PHE A 3 -7.51 -0.58 25.03
C PHE A 3 -7.30 -1.37 26.34
N LEU A 4 -6.89 -0.71 27.42
CA LEU A 4 -6.80 -1.35 28.75
C LEU A 4 -8.18 -1.47 29.41
N ALA A 5 -9.11 -0.57 29.07
CA ALA A 5 -10.48 -0.57 29.58
C ALA A 5 -11.45 -1.35 28.69
N ASN A 6 -11.07 -1.65 27.45
CA ASN A 6 -11.87 -2.36 26.45
C ASN A 6 -11.05 -3.53 25.90
N LEU A 7 -10.88 -4.56 26.72
CA LEU A 7 -10.19 -5.77 26.31
C LEU A 7 -10.99 -6.43 25.17
N PRO A 8 -10.37 -6.71 24.02
CA PRO A 8 -11.05 -7.37 22.92
C PRO A 8 -11.34 -8.82 23.35
N GLY A 9 -12.62 -9.15 23.57
CA GLY A 9 -13.07 -10.38 24.25
C GLY A 9 -12.37 -11.68 23.81
N ASN A 10 -12.98 -12.45 22.92
CA ASN A 10 -12.40 -13.73 22.44
C ASN A 10 -11.58 -13.56 21.15
N ALA A 11 -10.89 -12.42 20.98
CA ALA A 11 -10.13 -12.15 19.77
C ALA A 11 -8.69 -12.65 19.90
N ALA A 12 -8.18 -13.32 18.87
CA ALA A 12 -6.75 -13.55 18.73
C ALA A 12 -6.09 -12.26 18.22
N ILE A 13 -5.14 -11.73 18.99
CA ILE A 13 -4.35 -10.56 18.59
C ILE A 13 -2.95 -11.06 18.22
N GLN A 14 -2.49 -10.69 17.03
CA GLN A 14 -1.12 -10.89 16.61
C GLN A 14 -0.50 -9.53 16.28
N ILE A 15 0.61 -9.21 16.93
CA ILE A 15 1.43 -8.03 16.63
C ILE A 15 2.72 -8.57 15.99
N GLN A 16 3.10 -8.01 14.85
CA GLN A 16 4.30 -8.41 14.12
C GLN A 16 5.24 -7.22 13.99
N ASN A 17 6.54 -7.46 14.18
CA ASN A 17 7.59 -6.48 13.90
C ASN A 17 8.14 -6.70 12.49
N VAL A 18 8.25 -5.63 11.70
CA VAL A 18 8.78 -5.66 10.33
C VAL A 18 10.23 -6.16 10.30
N GLU A 19 11.02 -5.86 11.34
CA GLU A 19 12.41 -6.30 11.44
C GLU A 19 12.54 -7.83 11.55
N GLU A 20 11.48 -8.53 11.95
CA GLU A 20 11.45 -9.99 12.07
C GLU A 20 11.11 -10.68 10.73
N PHE A 21 10.74 -9.93 9.69
CA PHE A 21 10.44 -10.48 8.37
C PHE A 21 11.72 -10.85 7.62
N THR A 22 12.22 -12.07 7.84
CA THR A 22 13.45 -12.58 7.21
C THR A 22 13.38 -12.62 5.67
N TRP A 23 12.18 -12.76 5.11
CA TRP A 23 11.94 -12.74 3.67
C TRP A 23 11.97 -11.32 3.08
N LEU A 24 11.74 -10.28 3.89
CA LEU A 24 11.66 -8.90 3.43
C LEU A 24 13.05 -8.25 3.44
N ASN A 25 13.78 -8.39 2.34
CA ASN A 25 15.13 -7.84 2.19
C ASN A 25 15.33 -7.20 0.80
N SER A 26 16.49 -6.58 0.57
CA SER A 26 16.81 -5.87 -0.68
C SER A 26 16.96 -6.78 -1.92
N SER A 27 17.12 -8.08 -1.74
CA SER A 27 17.10 -9.05 -2.84
C SER A 27 15.69 -9.34 -3.31
N TYR A 28 14.71 -9.28 -2.41
CA TYR A 28 13.30 -9.56 -2.70
C TYR A 28 12.49 -8.29 -3.01
N SER A 29 12.65 -7.22 -2.24
CA SER A 29 11.88 -5.98 -2.40
C SER A 29 12.66 -4.90 -3.18
N PRO A 30 12.17 -4.47 -4.36
CA PRO A 30 12.76 -3.36 -5.09
C PRO A 30 12.76 -2.06 -4.27
N VAL A 31 11.75 -1.86 -3.42
CA VAL A 31 11.66 -0.68 -2.55
C VAL A 31 12.78 -0.68 -1.52
N LEU A 32 13.03 -1.80 -0.82
CA LEU A 32 14.14 -1.88 0.13
C LEU A 32 15.49 -1.71 -0.56
N LYS A 33 15.64 -2.24 -1.77
CA LYS A 33 16.84 -2.02 -2.59
C LYS A 33 17.05 -0.54 -2.90
N GLN A 34 15.98 0.20 -3.18
CA GLN A 34 16.04 1.64 -3.42
C GLN A 34 16.30 2.43 -2.14
N LEU A 35 15.63 2.11 -1.03
CA LEU A 35 15.82 2.76 0.27
C LEU A 35 17.24 2.59 0.80
N GLY A 36 17.87 1.44 0.54
CA GLY A 36 19.27 1.19 0.89
C GLY A 36 20.30 1.86 -0.04
N SER A 37 19.88 2.58 -1.09
CA SER A 37 20.82 3.23 -2.02
C SER A 37 21.43 4.49 -1.41
N GLN A 38 22.71 4.75 -1.72
CA GLN A 38 23.43 5.93 -1.21
C GLN A 38 22.72 7.24 -1.57
N SER A 39 22.10 7.32 -2.76
CA SER A 39 21.33 8.49 -3.19
C SER A 39 20.08 8.73 -2.34
N MET A 40 19.37 7.68 -1.95
CA MET A 40 18.20 7.79 -1.06
C MET A 40 18.60 8.13 0.38
N ILE A 41 19.70 7.54 0.86
CA ILE A 41 20.29 7.88 2.15
C ILE A 41 20.68 9.38 2.17
N ASP A 42 21.39 9.84 1.14
CA ASP A 42 21.80 11.23 0.98
C ASP A 42 20.57 12.16 0.85
N PHE A 43 19.54 11.76 0.10
CA PHE A 43 18.28 12.51 -0.02
C PHE A 43 17.58 12.67 1.34
N TYR A 44 17.47 11.58 2.10
CA TYR A 44 16.87 11.59 3.43
C TYR A 44 17.64 12.52 4.37
N PHE A 45 18.99 12.43 4.40
CA PHE A 45 19.82 13.34 5.19
C PHE A 45 19.78 14.79 4.71
N ARG A 46 19.61 15.05 3.40
CA ARG A 46 19.41 16.40 2.85
C ARG A 46 18.06 16.98 3.25
N LEU A 47 16.98 16.17 3.29
CA LEU A 47 15.67 16.61 3.76
C LEU A 47 15.70 17.05 5.23
N HIS A 48 16.45 16.34 6.08
CA HIS A 48 16.66 16.75 7.48
C HIS A 48 17.45 18.05 7.65
N ARG A 49 18.24 18.45 6.64
CA ARG A 49 19.01 19.72 6.64
C ARG A 49 18.28 20.88 5.96
N ALA A 50 17.33 20.61 5.07
CA ALA A 50 16.64 21.65 4.30
C ALA A 50 15.50 22.27 5.13
N LYS A 51 15.68 23.53 5.55
CA LYS A 51 14.61 24.35 6.14
C LYS A 51 13.43 24.47 5.16
N SER A 52 12.25 24.14 5.67
CA SER A 52 10.89 24.48 5.21
C SER A 52 10.83 25.33 3.94
N ASP A 53 10.61 24.69 2.79
CA ASP A 53 10.18 25.37 1.56
C ASP A 53 8.93 24.69 0.98
N GLY A 54 7.98 25.51 0.52
CA GLY A 54 6.53 25.26 0.46
C GLY A 54 5.98 24.16 -0.47
N ASN A 55 6.80 23.25 -1.00
CA ASN A 55 6.34 22.10 -1.82
C ASN A 55 6.34 20.79 -1.00
N LEU A 56 5.59 20.80 0.09
CA LEU A 56 5.61 19.80 1.17
C LEU A 56 5.01 18.42 0.84
N LYS A 57 4.18 18.28 -0.19
CA LYS A 57 3.41 17.04 -0.41
C LYS A 57 4.24 15.84 -0.91
N PHE A 58 5.32 16.07 -1.65
CA PHE A 58 6.12 14.99 -2.27
C PHE A 58 7.44 14.69 -1.55
N ARG A 59 7.73 15.38 -0.43
CA ARG A 59 8.98 15.22 0.35
C ARG A 59 8.75 14.68 1.76
N ASN A 60 7.53 14.28 2.12
CA ASN A 60 7.27 13.76 3.46
C ASN A 60 7.91 12.36 3.61
N PRO A 61 8.86 12.15 4.54
CA PRO A 61 9.49 10.86 4.77
C PRO A 61 8.49 9.75 5.14
N LYS A 62 7.26 10.10 5.56
CA LYS A 62 6.17 9.12 5.69
C LYS A 62 5.88 8.37 4.39
N TYR A 63 5.99 9.00 3.21
CA TYR A 63 5.75 8.32 1.92
C TYR A 63 6.90 7.40 1.51
N LEU A 64 8.05 7.50 2.18
CA LEU A 64 9.19 6.59 2.01
C LEU A 64 9.18 5.45 3.04
N SER A 65 8.16 5.41 3.91
CA SER A 65 8.05 4.37 4.93
C SER A 65 7.77 3.03 4.28
N ILE A 66 8.60 2.03 4.61
CA ILE A 66 8.37 0.63 4.24
C ILE A 66 6.99 0.14 4.68
N LEU A 67 6.42 0.72 5.75
CA LEU A 67 5.09 0.38 6.25
C LEU A 67 3.98 0.59 5.21
N ASN A 68 4.08 1.62 4.37
CA ASN A 68 3.10 1.84 3.30
C ASN A 68 3.20 0.78 2.19
N HIS A 69 4.37 0.15 2.06
CA HIS A 69 4.64 -0.85 1.03
C HIS A 69 4.28 -2.26 1.48
N LEU A 70 4.25 -2.53 2.79
CA LEU A 70 3.84 -3.84 3.37
C LEU A 70 2.46 -4.29 2.92
N ARG A 71 1.60 -3.34 2.58
CA ARG A 71 0.27 -3.57 2.00
C ARG A 71 0.31 -4.43 0.73
N PHE A 72 1.39 -4.37 -0.04
CA PHE A 72 1.60 -5.19 -1.23
C PHE A 72 2.21 -6.56 -0.94
N TYR A 73 2.49 -6.86 0.33
CA TYR A 73 3.05 -8.13 0.79
C TYR A 73 2.10 -8.86 1.76
N LEU A 74 0.80 -8.54 1.72
CA LEU A 74 -0.21 -9.18 2.57
C LEU A 74 -0.20 -10.72 2.44
N PRO A 75 -0.08 -11.31 1.23
CA PRO A 75 0.02 -12.77 1.10
C PRO A 75 1.25 -13.36 1.80
N GLU A 76 2.38 -12.66 1.83
CA GLU A 76 3.63 -13.09 2.45
C GLU A 76 3.57 -12.96 3.99
N ILE A 77 2.92 -11.90 4.48
CA ILE A 77 2.69 -11.67 5.92
C ILE A 77 1.65 -12.68 6.46
N LEU A 78 0.64 -13.02 5.66
CA LEU A 78 -0.49 -13.88 6.04
C LEU A 78 -0.61 -15.08 5.09
N PRO A 79 0.38 -15.99 5.06
CA PRO A 79 0.45 -17.06 4.06
C PRO A 79 -0.64 -18.13 4.22
N LYS A 80 -1.26 -18.22 5.40
CA LYS A 80 -2.29 -19.22 5.71
C LYS A 80 -3.72 -18.69 5.56
N LEU A 81 -3.90 -17.41 5.25
CA LEU A 81 -5.22 -16.80 5.10
C LEU A 81 -5.58 -16.66 3.62
N SER A 82 -6.85 -16.86 3.30
CA SER A 82 -7.40 -16.71 1.94
C SER A 82 -8.00 -15.32 1.70
N LYS A 83 -8.45 -14.63 2.75
CA LYS A 83 -9.11 -13.33 2.65
C LYS A 83 -8.80 -12.47 3.87
N VAL A 84 -8.76 -11.15 3.70
CA VAL A 84 -8.59 -10.17 4.79
C VAL A 84 -9.51 -8.96 4.60
N VAL A 85 -10.06 -8.44 5.69
CA VAL A 85 -10.57 -7.06 5.75
C VAL A 85 -9.44 -6.21 6.30
N PHE A 86 -8.88 -5.36 5.47
CA PHE A 86 -7.81 -4.44 5.80
C PHE A 86 -8.38 -3.11 6.30
N LEU A 87 -7.83 -2.59 7.39
CA LEU A 87 -8.17 -1.29 7.97
C LEU A 87 -6.85 -0.54 8.28
N ASP A 88 -6.78 0.73 7.86
CA ASP A 88 -5.67 1.61 8.25
C ASP A 88 -5.73 1.99 9.74
N ASP A 89 -4.61 2.50 10.25
CA ASP A 89 -4.40 2.84 11.66
C ASP A 89 -5.24 4.02 12.15
N ASP A 90 -5.80 4.82 11.24
CA ASP A 90 -6.66 5.97 11.51
C ASP A 90 -8.17 5.70 11.28
N VAL A 91 -8.56 4.43 11.08
CA VAL A 91 -9.96 4.06 10.83
C VAL A 91 -10.74 3.89 12.14
N VAL A 92 -11.94 4.48 12.17
CA VAL A 92 -12.92 4.27 13.24
C VAL A 92 -14.07 3.40 12.72
N VAL A 93 -14.23 2.21 13.29
CA VAL A 93 -15.31 1.27 12.95
C VAL A 93 -16.55 1.62 13.77
N GLN A 94 -17.65 1.96 13.09
CA GLN A 94 -18.92 2.36 13.72
C GLN A 94 -20.03 1.30 13.58
N LYS A 95 -19.81 0.28 12.76
CA LYS A 95 -20.79 -0.77 12.45
C LYS A 95 -20.09 -2.12 12.32
N ASP A 96 -20.87 -3.18 12.44
CA ASP A 96 -20.40 -4.55 12.21
C ASP A 96 -19.83 -4.70 10.78
N LEU A 97 -18.63 -5.28 10.68
CA LEU A 97 -17.91 -5.51 9.44
C LEU A 97 -18.21 -6.88 8.81
N THR A 98 -18.97 -7.74 9.50
CA THR A 98 -19.32 -9.09 9.01
C THR A 98 -19.89 -9.08 7.58
N PRO A 99 -20.74 -8.12 7.17
CA PRO A 99 -21.23 -8.08 5.79
C PRO A 99 -20.11 -7.93 4.75
N LEU A 100 -19.02 -7.23 5.06
CA LEU A 100 -17.89 -7.04 4.14
C LEU A 100 -17.18 -8.36 3.83
N TRP A 101 -17.06 -9.25 4.82
CA TRP A 101 -16.42 -10.55 4.66
C TRP A 101 -17.13 -11.44 3.63
N THR A 102 -18.47 -11.33 3.59
CA THR A 102 -19.35 -12.12 2.72
C THR A 102 -19.46 -11.59 1.30
N ILE A 103 -18.83 -10.45 0.98
CA ILE A 103 -18.87 -9.89 -0.36
C ILE A 103 -18.19 -10.85 -1.36
N ASP A 104 -18.89 -11.12 -2.45
CA ASP A 104 -18.34 -11.77 -3.63
C ASP A 104 -17.52 -10.74 -4.43
N LEU A 105 -16.20 -10.97 -4.47
CA LEU A 105 -15.25 -10.14 -5.20
C LEU A 105 -15.22 -10.45 -6.70
N LYS A 106 -16.01 -11.42 -7.18
CA LYS A 106 -16.16 -11.75 -8.62
C LYS A 106 -14.82 -12.02 -9.31
N GLY A 107 -13.94 -12.75 -8.63
CA GLY A 107 -12.58 -13.06 -9.11
C GLY A 107 -11.63 -11.86 -9.16
N LYS A 108 -11.94 -10.77 -8.46
CA LYS A 108 -11.03 -9.63 -8.27
C LYS A 108 -10.28 -9.76 -6.95
N VAL A 109 -9.03 -9.30 -6.97
CA VAL A 109 -8.14 -9.34 -5.80
C VAL A 109 -8.57 -8.37 -4.71
N ASN A 110 -9.18 -7.25 -5.07
CA ASN A 110 -9.54 -6.17 -4.14
C ASN A 110 -11.01 -5.75 -4.29
N GLY A 111 -11.70 -5.65 -3.16
CA GLY A 111 -12.95 -4.92 -3.00
C GLY A 111 -12.68 -3.60 -2.26
N ALA A 112 -12.99 -2.48 -2.91
CA ALA A 112 -12.77 -1.15 -2.39
C ALA A 112 -14.02 -0.27 -2.55
N VAL A 113 -14.09 0.80 -1.76
CA VAL A 113 -15.10 1.85 -1.93
C VAL A 113 -14.72 2.70 -3.14
N GLU A 114 -15.67 2.93 -4.04
CA GLU A 114 -15.50 3.84 -5.16
C GLU A 114 -15.34 5.28 -4.65
N THR A 115 -14.26 5.93 -5.06
CA THR A 115 -13.95 7.32 -4.66
C THR A 115 -14.02 8.31 -5.83
N CYS A 116 -14.57 7.87 -6.96
CA CYS A 116 -14.73 8.65 -8.18
C CYS A 116 -15.85 9.70 -8.02
N GLY A 117 -15.48 10.93 -7.69
CA GLY A 117 -16.38 12.08 -7.50
C GLY A 117 -15.73 13.42 -7.91
N GLU A 118 -16.42 14.55 -7.68
CA GLU A 118 -16.06 15.87 -8.24
C GLU A 118 -14.63 16.35 -7.93
N SER A 119 -14.05 15.94 -6.80
CA SER A 119 -12.74 16.42 -6.33
C SER A 119 -11.63 15.36 -6.25
N PHE A 120 -11.90 14.08 -6.55
CA PHE A 120 -10.90 13.02 -6.31
C PHE A 120 -10.98 11.79 -7.24
N HIS A 121 -9.78 11.25 -7.51
CA HIS A 121 -9.42 9.90 -7.95
C HIS A 121 -9.71 9.40 -9.38
N ARG A 122 -9.33 10.15 -10.43
CA ARG A 122 -9.05 9.55 -11.76
C ARG A 122 -7.54 9.43 -12.00
N PHE A 123 -7.13 8.45 -12.79
CA PHE A 123 -5.72 8.17 -13.04
C PHE A 123 -5.00 9.31 -13.76
N ASP A 124 -5.69 10.08 -14.61
CA ASP A 124 -5.14 11.27 -15.28
C ASP A 124 -4.63 12.35 -14.33
N ARG A 125 -5.09 12.37 -13.08
CA ARG A 125 -4.61 13.28 -12.04
C ARG A 125 -3.35 12.80 -11.32
N TYR A 126 -3.00 11.52 -11.42
CA TYR A 126 -1.85 10.92 -10.71
C TYR A 126 -0.73 10.48 -11.63
N LEU A 127 -1.08 10.04 -12.84
CA LEU A 127 -0.14 9.45 -13.78
C LEU A 127 0.09 10.41 -14.95
N ASN A 128 1.34 10.46 -15.41
CA ASN A 128 1.68 11.22 -16.60
C ASN A 128 1.43 10.39 -17.86
N PHE A 129 0.27 10.59 -18.49
CA PHE A 129 -0.12 9.91 -19.73
C PHE A 129 0.66 10.33 -20.98
N SER A 130 1.58 11.32 -20.87
CA SER A 130 2.55 11.57 -21.94
C SER A 130 3.63 10.49 -22.00
N ASN A 131 3.78 9.67 -20.94
CA ASN A 131 4.70 8.54 -20.94
C ASN A 131 4.05 7.33 -21.64
N PRO A 132 4.65 6.78 -22.72
CA PRO A 132 4.10 5.64 -23.45
C PRO A 132 3.78 4.43 -22.55
N LEU A 133 4.65 4.13 -21.58
CA LEU A 133 4.44 3.00 -20.65
C LEU A 133 3.17 3.18 -19.81
N ILE A 134 2.80 4.41 -19.48
CA ILE A 134 1.56 4.68 -18.74
C ILE A 134 0.36 4.62 -19.68
N ALA A 135 0.45 5.28 -20.83
CA ALA A 135 -0.65 5.35 -21.80
C ALA A 135 -1.04 3.98 -22.37
N GLU A 136 -0.09 3.06 -22.51
CA GLU A 136 -0.34 1.71 -23.01
C GLU A 136 -0.98 0.78 -21.95
N ASN A 137 -0.78 1.05 -20.66
CA ASN A 137 -1.17 0.13 -19.58
C ASN A 137 -2.36 0.61 -18.73
N PHE A 138 -2.71 1.89 -18.79
CA PHE A 138 -3.76 2.47 -17.95
C PHE A 138 -4.77 3.27 -18.77
N ASP A 139 -6.03 3.30 -18.31
CA ASP A 139 -7.04 4.23 -18.83
C ASP A 139 -7.00 5.54 -18.00
N PRO A 140 -6.80 6.72 -18.61
CA PRO A 140 -6.83 7.99 -17.89
C PRO A 140 -8.13 8.25 -17.14
N ARG A 141 -9.24 7.68 -17.61
CA ARG A 141 -10.56 7.82 -17.02
C ARG A 141 -10.86 6.78 -15.95
N ALA A 142 -10.00 5.79 -15.74
CA ALA A 142 -10.16 4.79 -14.70
C ALA A 142 -10.15 5.43 -13.30
N CYS A 143 -10.97 4.86 -12.43
CA CYS A 143 -11.10 5.28 -11.05
C CYS A 143 -9.96 4.73 -10.21
N GLY A 144 -9.34 5.60 -9.43
CA GLY A 144 -8.59 5.21 -8.25
C GLY A 144 -9.54 4.90 -7.09
N TRP A 145 -8.97 4.30 -6.06
CA TRP A 145 -9.63 4.01 -4.80
C TRP A 145 -8.66 4.29 -3.67
N ALA A 146 -9.20 4.49 -2.46
CA ALA A 146 -8.40 4.70 -1.26
C ALA A 146 -8.02 3.36 -0.61
N PHE A 147 -6.85 3.31 0.02
CA PHE A 147 -6.39 2.12 0.73
C PHE A 147 -6.98 1.97 2.16
N GLY A 148 -7.64 3.02 2.69
CA GLY A 148 -8.04 3.10 4.10
C GLY A 148 -8.87 1.93 4.62
N MET A 149 -9.77 1.38 3.80
CA MET A 149 -10.47 0.12 4.09
C MET A 149 -10.69 -0.66 2.80
N ASN A 150 -10.26 -1.93 2.79
CA ASN A 150 -10.32 -2.79 1.62
C ASN A 150 -10.60 -4.24 2.04
N VAL A 151 -11.17 -5.04 1.14
CA VAL A 151 -11.28 -6.49 1.28
C VAL A 151 -10.39 -7.14 0.25
N PHE A 152 -9.38 -7.89 0.68
CA PHE A 152 -8.46 -8.56 -0.24
C PHE A 152 -8.70 -10.06 -0.25
N ASP A 153 -8.80 -10.62 -1.46
CA ASP A 153 -8.70 -12.05 -1.71
C ASP A 153 -7.22 -12.41 -1.91
N LEU A 154 -6.63 -13.04 -0.90
CA LEU A 154 -5.21 -13.40 -0.91
C LEU A 154 -4.94 -14.62 -1.81
N ASP A 155 -5.92 -15.49 -2.04
CA ASP A 155 -5.73 -16.62 -2.95
C ASP A 155 -5.71 -16.14 -4.40
N GLU A 156 -6.65 -15.27 -4.78
CA GLU A 156 -6.64 -14.65 -6.10
C GLU A 156 -5.44 -13.70 -6.27
N TRP A 157 -5.00 -13.02 -5.20
CA TRP A 157 -3.76 -12.22 -5.21
C TRP A 157 -2.54 -13.08 -5.60
N ARG A 158 -2.37 -14.24 -4.94
CA ARG A 158 -1.28 -15.19 -5.22
C ARG A 158 -1.38 -15.71 -6.65
N LYS A 159 -2.59 -16.10 -7.09
CA LYS A 159 -2.83 -16.64 -8.43
C LYS A 159 -2.53 -15.64 -9.55
N GLN A 160 -2.88 -14.36 -9.36
CA GLN A 160 -2.60 -13.30 -10.32
C GLN A 160 -1.21 -12.66 -10.15
N ASN A 161 -0.47 -13.10 -9.14
CA ASN A 161 0.88 -12.64 -8.83
C ASN A 161 1.01 -11.12 -8.68
N ILE A 162 0.07 -10.51 -7.96
CA ILE A 162 -0.01 -9.04 -7.84
C ILE A 162 1.23 -8.44 -7.16
N THR A 163 1.87 -9.16 -6.24
CA THR A 163 3.12 -8.71 -5.59
C THR A 163 4.24 -8.51 -6.61
N ASP A 164 4.39 -9.42 -7.58
CA ASP A 164 5.42 -9.31 -8.61
C ASP A 164 5.09 -8.23 -9.65
N ILE A 165 3.81 -8.03 -9.98
CA ILE A 165 3.38 -6.88 -10.81
C ILE A 165 3.77 -5.58 -10.11
N TYR A 166 3.53 -5.50 -8.80
CA TYR A 166 3.96 -4.36 -8.00
C TYR A 166 5.48 -4.17 -8.03
N HIS A 167 6.27 -5.25 -7.89
CA HIS A 167 7.73 -5.17 -8.01
C HIS A 167 8.17 -4.67 -9.38
N HIS A 168 7.57 -5.17 -10.46
CA HIS A 168 7.86 -4.73 -11.82
C HIS A 168 7.72 -3.21 -11.94
N TRP A 169 6.58 -2.65 -11.52
CA TRP A 169 6.37 -1.20 -11.54
C TRP A 169 7.40 -0.44 -10.69
N GLN A 170 7.73 -0.93 -9.49
CA GLN A 170 8.76 -0.30 -8.65
C GLN A 170 10.14 -0.30 -9.31
N THR A 171 10.50 -1.34 -10.07
CA THR A 171 11.79 -1.38 -10.77
C THR A 171 11.87 -0.37 -11.93
N LEU A 172 10.75 -0.03 -12.55
CA LEU A 172 10.67 0.99 -13.61
C LEU A 172 10.78 2.40 -13.05
N VAL A 173 10.34 2.63 -11.80
CA VAL A 173 10.56 3.88 -11.06
C VAL A 173 12.01 3.92 -10.55
N ARG A 174 12.96 4.01 -11.47
CA ARG A 174 14.32 4.44 -11.17
C ARG A 174 14.38 5.95 -11.32
N TYR A 175 14.64 6.67 -10.23
CA TYR A 175 15.07 8.06 -10.31
C TYR A 175 16.28 8.10 -11.25
N LYS A 176 16.12 8.68 -12.44
CA LYS A 176 17.27 9.03 -13.27
C LYS A 176 18.07 10.04 -12.46
N SER A 177 19.24 9.60 -12.00
CA SER A 177 20.31 10.43 -11.44
C SER A 177 20.79 11.45 -12.46
#